data_AF-A0A357L997-F1
#
_entry.id   AF-A0A357L997-F1
#
_cell.length_a   1.000
_cell.length_b   1.000
_cell.length_c   1.000
_cell.angle_alpha   90.00
_cell.angle_beta   90.00
_cell.angle_gamma   90.00
#
_symmetry.space_group_name_H-M   'P 1'
#
loop_
_entity.id
_entity.type
_entity.pdbx_description
1 polymer ?
#
loop_
_entity_poly.entity_id
_entity_poly.type
_entity_poly.pdbx_seq_one_letter_code
_entity_poly.pdbx_strand_id
1 'polypeptide(L)'
;QDPVVDCFARVENIPKPVLKRVADRATWNDSADYLAHLETLDLGPNIAPMIPYSMLRIAAMGVTPSVTRDPTEAEMAEMERLLEKGMREGYAGFSSDGLPFHYLSNDPNRDRRIPSQYGGYTELKRLTHVVRRHGRVWQATPPTESPLKVFRAFLLTSGRLHGKPLKITAVAALDVRANRNIIKSAHLLTRLLNSRLVKGKFYLQSLAARFKVYSDGPVSPLAEEIPELRELMKIDLEDDAGRAALYADPDFEARFKA
;
A
#
# COMPACT_ATOMS: atom_id res chain seq x y z
N GLN A 1 3.36 19.67 -6.14
CA GLN A 1 3.37 18.23 -5.79
C GLN A 1 2.24 18.03 -4.82
N ASP A 2 1.38 17.07 -5.10
CA ASP A 2 0.24 16.72 -4.25
C ASP A 2 0.38 15.23 -3.98
N PRO A 3 0.89 14.82 -2.81
CA PRO A 3 1.21 13.43 -2.56
C PRO A 3 0.02 12.48 -2.67
N VAL A 4 -1.20 12.99 -2.42
CA VAL A 4 -2.43 12.21 -2.57
C VAL A 4 -2.66 11.93 -4.05
N VAL A 5 -2.69 12.97 -4.89
CA VAL A 5 -2.84 12.79 -6.34
C VAL A 5 -1.71 11.94 -6.91
N ASP A 6 -0.47 12.23 -6.50
CA ASP A 6 0.74 11.65 -7.05
C ASP A 6 0.83 10.13 -6.78
N CYS A 7 0.34 9.66 -5.62
CA CYS A 7 0.25 8.23 -5.31
C CYS A 7 -0.98 7.56 -5.93
N PHE A 8 -2.16 8.19 -5.87
CA PHE A 8 -3.40 7.54 -6.28
C PHE A 8 -3.56 7.45 -7.80
N ALA A 9 -3.00 8.37 -8.58
CA ALA A 9 -3.25 8.45 -10.02
C ALA A 9 -2.88 7.17 -10.76
N ARG A 10 -1.77 6.52 -10.41
CA ARG A 10 -1.35 5.25 -11.03
C ARG A 10 -1.75 4.01 -10.25
N VAL A 11 -1.89 4.11 -8.93
CA VAL A 11 -2.38 3.00 -8.10
C VAL A 11 -3.81 2.63 -8.47
N GLU A 12 -4.69 3.63 -8.61
CA GLU A 12 -6.10 3.43 -8.96
C GLU A 12 -6.38 3.70 -10.44
N ASN A 13 -5.37 4.12 -11.20
CA ASN A 13 -5.48 4.54 -12.59
C ASN A 13 -6.59 5.60 -12.81
N ILE A 14 -6.64 6.60 -11.92
CA ILE A 14 -7.59 7.71 -11.98
C ILE A 14 -6.88 8.94 -12.55
N PRO A 15 -7.43 9.61 -13.59
CA PRO A 15 -6.85 10.82 -14.16
C PRO A 15 -6.55 11.90 -13.10
N LYS A 16 -5.38 12.52 -13.18
CA LYS A 16 -4.93 13.52 -12.19
C LYS A 16 -5.91 14.68 -11.99
N PRO A 17 -6.54 15.26 -13.04
CA PRO A 17 -7.56 16.30 -12.89
C PRO A 17 -8.78 15.85 -12.09
N VAL A 18 -9.16 14.57 -12.19
CA VAL A 18 -10.28 14.01 -11.41
C VAL A 18 -9.87 13.88 -9.94
N LEU A 19 -8.71 13.29 -9.67
CA LEU A 19 -8.18 13.19 -8.30
C LEU A 19 -7.97 14.56 -7.66
N LYS A 20 -7.47 15.53 -8.43
CA LYS A 20 -7.26 16.89 -7.94
C LYS A 20 -8.56 17.53 -7.45
N ARG A 21 -9.68 17.34 -8.17
CA ARG A 21 -11.00 17.84 -7.72
C ARG A 21 -11.43 17.23 -6.39
N VAL A 22 -11.01 16.00 -6.09
CA VAL A 22 -11.27 15.35 -4.80
C VAL A 22 -10.31 15.86 -3.73
N ALA A 23 -9.01 15.93 -4.05
CA ALA A 23 -7.98 16.44 -3.14
C ALA A 23 -8.23 17.90 -2.73
N ASP A 24 -8.68 18.75 -3.65
CA ASP A 24 -9.04 20.15 -3.39
C ASP A 24 -10.22 20.30 -2.39
N ARG A 25 -10.98 19.22 -2.12
CA ARG A 25 -12.04 19.19 -1.10
C ARG A 25 -11.55 18.72 0.27
N ALA A 26 -10.35 18.17 0.36
CA ALA A 26 -9.77 17.74 1.62
C ALA A 26 -9.22 18.95 2.38
N THR A 27 -9.97 19.44 3.36
CA THR A 27 -9.61 20.62 4.16
C THR A 27 -8.92 20.29 5.48
N TRP A 28 -8.81 19.01 5.82
CA TRP A 28 -8.14 18.53 7.04
C TRP A 28 -6.63 18.41 6.84
N ASN A 29 -5.85 18.63 7.90
CA ASN A 29 -4.39 18.61 7.80
C ASN A 29 -3.74 17.51 8.66
N ASP A 30 -4.49 16.90 9.57
CA ASP A 30 -3.99 15.81 10.39
C ASP A 30 -5.02 14.71 10.67
N SER A 31 -4.61 13.71 11.43
CA SER A 31 -5.44 12.57 11.79
C SER A 31 -6.66 12.91 12.67
N ALA A 32 -6.58 13.93 13.52
CA ALA A 32 -7.72 14.36 14.32
C ALA A 32 -8.72 15.15 13.47
N ASP A 33 -8.21 16.04 12.62
CA ASP A 33 -9.02 16.84 11.69
C ASP A 33 -9.81 15.94 10.73
N TYR A 34 -9.20 14.84 10.24
CA TYR A 34 -9.90 13.88 9.38
C TYR A 34 -11.06 13.20 10.11
N LEU A 35 -10.85 12.75 11.36
CA LEU A 35 -11.92 12.17 12.17
C LEU A 35 -13.02 13.20 12.46
N ALA A 36 -12.65 14.43 12.83
CA ALA A 36 -13.62 15.51 13.04
C ALA A 36 -14.41 15.83 11.77
N HIS A 37 -13.77 15.78 10.59
CA HIS A 37 -14.47 15.92 9.32
C HIS A 37 -15.51 14.82 9.10
N LEU A 38 -15.20 13.55 9.42
CA LEU A 38 -16.18 12.46 9.29
C LEU A 38 -17.43 12.69 10.15
N GLU A 39 -17.29 13.29 11.33
CA GLU A 39 -18.42 13.65 12.21
C GLU A 39 -19.31 14.75 11.62
N THR A 40 -18.86 15.47 10.58
CA THR A 40 -19.67 16.49 9.89
C THR A 40 -20.52 15.93 8.75
N LEU A 41 -20.33 14.66 8.38
CA LEU A 41 -20.98 14.05 7.22
C LEU A 41 -22.18 13.19 7.62
N ASP A 42 -23.21 13.16 6.77
CA ASP A 42 -24.31 12.22 6.87
C ASP A 42 -23.88 10.82 6.39
N LEU A 43 -23.13 10.11 7.24
CA LEU A 43 -22.57 8.81 6.92
C LEU A 43 -23.66 7.71 6.93
N GLY A 44 -23.79 6.98 5.82
CA GLY A 44 -24.59 5.75 5.76
C GLY A 44 -23.89 4.56 6.46
N PRO A 45 -22.63 4.23 6.12
CA PRO A 45 -21.89 3.16 6.76
C PRO A 45 -21.01 3.67 7.93
N ASN A 46 -20.68 2.76 8.85
CA ASN A 46 -19.62 2.99 9.83
C ASN A 46 -18.25 3.08 9.14
N ILE A 47 -17.43 4.06 9.53
CA ILE A 47 -16.07 4.24 8.99
C ILE A 47 -15.02 3.95 10.08
N ALA A 48 -14.02 3.13 9.74
CA ALA A 48 -12.92 2.79 10.64
C ALA A 48 -11.57 3.00 9.91
N PRO A 49 -10.96 4.19 10.00
CA PRO A 49 -9.78 4.51 9.22
C PRO A 49 -8.50 3.88 9.80
N MET A 50 -7.49 3.71 8.94
CA MET A 50 -6.15 3.23 9.28
C MET A 50 -5.11 4.25 8.80
N ILE A 51 -3.97 4.34 9.48
CA ILE A 51 -2.86 5.20 9.08
C ILE A 51 -2.11 4.52 7.91
N PRO A 52 -2.02 5.14 6.72
CA PRO A 52 -1.37 4.53 5.58
C PRO A 52 0.14 4.76 5.60
N TYR A 53 0.92 3.69 5.45
CA TYR A 53 2.38 3.72 5.55
C TYR A 53 3.05 4.67 4.54
N SER A 54 2.57 4.69 3.29
CA SER A 54 3.13 5.58 2.27
C SER A 54 3.01 7.05 2.67
N MET A 55 1.83 7.47 3.15
CA MET A 55 1.63 8.85 3.60
C MET A 55 2.37 9.13 4.91
N LEU A 56 2.53 8.13 5.78
CA LEU A 56 3.32 8.28 7.00
C LEU A 56 4.80 8.58 6.67
N ARG A 57 5.39 7.85 5.71
CA ARG A 57 6.74 8.15 5.22
C ARG A 57 6.80 9.53 4.56
N ILE A 58 5.82 9.87 3.71
CA ILE A 58 5.78 11.19 3.05
C ILE A 58 5.67 12.32 4.08
N ALA A 59 4.83 12.19 5.10
CA ALA A 59 4.65 13.21 6.12
C ALA A 59 5.93 13.47 6.93
N ALA A 60 6.73 12.43 7.18
CA ALA A 60 7.99 12.56 7.92
C ALA A 60 9.19 12.94 7.04
N MET A 61 9.26 12.43 5.80
CA MET A 61 10.47 12.49 4.96
C MET A 61 10.30 13.38 3.71
N GLY A 62 9.07 13.66 3.29
CA GLY A 62 8.75 14.18 1.97
C GLY A 62 8.69 13.10 0.89
N VAL A 63 8.11 13.43 -0.27
CA VAL A 63 7.85 12.48 -1.37
C VAL A 63 9.14 11.86 -1.90
N THR A 64 10.07 12.66 -2.43
CA THR A 64 11.30 12.13 -3.05
C THR A 64 12.20 11.37 -2.06
N PRO A 65 12.48 11.87 -0.84
CA PRO A 65 13.31 11.12 0.10
C PRO A 65 12.69 9.78 0.51
N SER A 66 11.36 9.70 0.60
CA SER A 66 10.65 8.47 0.99
C SER A 66 10.80 7.30 0.00
N VAL A 67 11.22 7.58 -1.24
CA VAL A 67 11.45 6.58 -2.31
C VAL A 67 12.91 6.48 -2.79
N THR A 68 13.83 7.19 -2.14
CA THR A 68 15.25 7.23 -2.55
C THR A 68 16.23 6.82 -1.46
N ARG A 69 15.84 6.87 -0.18
CA ARG A 69 16.71 6.49 0.94
C ARG A 69 15.92 5.97 2.15
N ASP A 70 16.66 5.41 3.10
CA ASP A 70 16.15 5.10 4.43
C ASP A 70 15.90 6.38 5.25
N PRO A 71 14.95 6.35 6.21
CA PRO A 71 14.72 7.46 7.12
C PRO A 71 15.93 7.67 8.04
N THR A 72 16.20 8.93 8.36
CA THR A 72 17.04 9.30 9.50
C THR A 72 16.33 8.95 10.81
N GLU A 73 17.07 8.92 11.93
CA GLU A 73 16.45 8.67 13.24
C GLU A 73 15.39 9.71 13.61
N ALA A 74 15.55 10.98 13.20
CA ALA A 74 14.56 12.02 13.43
C ALA A 74 13.27 11.76 12.64
N GLU A 75 13.38 11.40 11.36
CA GLU A 75 12.22 11.06 10.52
C GLU A 75 11.52 9.78 10.99
N MET A 76 12.30 8.80 11.44
CA MET A 76 11.76 7.57 12.02
C MET A 76 11.00 7.86 13.33
N ALA A 77 11.56 8.70 14.20
CA ALA A 77 10.87 9.15 15.42
C ALA A 77 9.60 9.94 15.09
N GLU A 78 9.61 10.76 14.03
CA GLU A 78 8.43 11.49 13.57
C GLU A 78 7.32 10.54 13.06
N MET A 79 7.67 9.52 12.28
CA MET A 79 6.71 8.48 11.88
C MET A 79 6.11 7.74 13.08
N GLU A 80 6.93 7.39 14.08
CA GLU A 80 6.45 6.79 15.33
C GLU A 80 5.50 7.73 16.09
N ARG A 81 5.81 9.03 16.15
CA ARG A 81 5.00 10.06 16.81
C ARG A 81 3.64 10.23 16.13
N LEU A 82 3.61 10.36 14.80
CA LEU A 82 2.39 10.49 14.00
C LEU A 82 1.53 9.22 14.10
N LEU A 83 2.16 8.04 14.04
CA LEU A 83 1.45 6.78 14.20
C LEU A 83 0.86 6.64 15.61
N GLU A 84 1.63 6.98 16.66
CA GLU A 84 1.16 6.99 18.05
C GLU A 84 -0.03 7.95 18.22
N LYS A 85 0.01 9.14 17.61
CA LYS A 85 -1.10 10.10 17.60
C LYS A 85 -2.37 9.46 17.03
N GLY A 86 -2.30 8.88 15.83
CA GLY A 86 -3.45 8.20 15.22
C GLY A 86 -3.98 7.04 16.05
N MET A 87 -3.11 6.24 16.69
CA MET A 87 -3.55 5.14 17.56
C MET A 87 -4.33 5.63 18.79
N ARG A 88 -3.91 6.76 19.40
CA ARG A 88 -4.60 7.40 20.54
C ARG A 88 -5.93 8.01 20.14
N GLU A 89 -6.01 8.58 18.94
CA GLU A 89 -7.23 9.22 18.40
C GLU A 89 -8.28 8.22 17.95
N GLY A 90 -7.93 6.93 17.84
CA GLY A 90 -8.89 5.85 17.63
C GLY A 90 -8.80 5.15 16.29
N TYR A 91 -7.77 5.43 15.48
CA TYR A 91 -7.55 4.71 14.23
C TYR A 91 -7.44 3.20 14.47
N ALA A 92 -8.05 2.42 13.58
CA ALA A 92 -8.13 0.97 13.69
C ALA A 92 -6.76 0.29 13.59
N GLY A 93 -5.79 0.97 12.97
CA GLY A 93 -4.41 0.53 12.92
C GLY A 93 -3.61 1.16 11.79
N PHE A 94 -2.76 0.35 11.16
CA PHE A 94 -1.75 0.75 10.19
C PHE A 94 -1.83 -0.12 8.94
N SER A 95 -1.81 0.47 7.75
CA SER A 95 -1.87 -0.26 6.48
C SER A 95 -0.59 -0.11 5.66
N SER A 96 -0.11 -1.20 5.07
CA SER A 96 1.07 -1.21 4.21
C SER A 96 0.79 -1.92 2.89
N ASP A 97 1.31 -1.35 1.82
CA ASP A 97 1.15 -1.86 0.47
C ASP A 97 2.49 -2.30 -0.12
N GLY A 98 2.54 -3.52 -0.62
CA GLY A 98 3.71 -4.16 -1.19
C GLY A 98 3.51 -4.62 -2.64
N LEU A 99 2.44 -4.21 -3.33
CA LEU A 99 2.18 -4.66 -4.69
C LEU A 99 3.20 -4.07 -5.68
N PRO A 100 3.96 -4.90 -6.41
CA PRO A 100 5.12 -4.44 -7.20
C PRO A 100 4.75 -3.55 -8.40
N PHE A 101 3.46 -3.43 -8.71
CA PHE A 101 2.90 -2.63 -9.80
C PHE A 101 2.31 -1.29 -9.34
N HIS A 102 2.45 -0.91 -8.07
CA HIS A 102 2.02 0.40 -7.57
C HIS A 102 3.13 1.44 -7.66
N TYR A 103 3.01 2.35 -8.64
CA TYR A 103 3.98 3.40 -8.95
C TYR A 103 3.49 4.81 -8.64
N LEU A 104 4.43 5.72 -8.46
CA LEU A 104 4.17 7.15 -8.38
C LEU A 104 3.90 7.74 -9.77
N SER A 105 3.17 8.85 -9.81
CA SER A 105 2.84 9.59 -11.03
C SER A 105 3.52 10.95 -11.15
N ASN A 106 4.35 11.35 -10.19
CA ASN A 106 5.06 12.63 -10.20
C ASN A 106 6.46 12.54 -10.78
N ASP A 107 6.92 13.61 -11.42
CA ASP A 107 8.30 13.76 -11.85
C ASP A 107 9.22 14.17 -10.68
N PRO A 108 10.48 13.69 -10.64
CA PRO A 108 11.12 12.72 -11.55
C PRO A 108 10.90 11.25 -11.14
N ASN A 109 9.88 10.96 -10.32
CA ASN A 109 9.71 9.69 -9.62
C ASN A 109 8.76 8.71 -10.33
N ARG A 110 8.40 8.93 -11.61
CA ARG A 110 7.46 8.03 -12.31
C ARG A 110 7.95 6.59 -12.44
N ASP A 111 9.26 6.34 -12.35
CA ASP A 111 9.82 4.98 -12.33
C ASP A 111 9.94 4.38 -10.92
N ARG A 112 9.52 5.13 -9.89
CA ARG A 112 9.59 4.71 -8.49
C ARG A 112 8.24 4.15 -8.05
N ARG A 113 8.31 3.07 -7.29
CA ARG A 113 7.14 2.50 -6.62
C ARG A 113 6.66 3.45 -5.51
N ILE A 114 5.48 3.21 -4.96
CA ILE A 114 4.99 3.99 -3.81
C ILE A 114 5.87 3.81 -2.56
N PRO A 115 5.90 4.80 -1.63
CA PRO A 115 6.86 4.81 -0.52
C PRO A 115 6.84 3.59 0.41
N SER A 116 5.69 2.95 0.62
CA SER A 116 5.57 1.77 1.49
C SER A 116 6.46 0.59 1.08
N GLN A 117 6.92 0.55 -0.17
CA GLN A 117 7.79 -0.52 -0.70
C GLN A 117 9.27 -0.32 -0.42
N TYR A 118 9.68 0.88 0.04
CA TYR A 118 11.07 1.21 0.33
C TYR A 118 11.45 1.00 1.80
N GLY A 119 10.46 0.87 2.69
CA GLY A 119 10.71 0.68 4.12
C GLY A 119 11.29 -0.70 4.45
N GLY A 120 12.35 -0.71 5.24
CA GLY A 120 13.03 -1.94 5.67
C GLY A 120 12.32 -2.69 6.81
N TYR A 121 12.83 -3.90 7.12
CA TYR A 121 12.30 -4.72 8.22
C TYR A 121 12.37 -4.01 9.59
N THR A 122 13.46 -3.26 9.85
CA THR A 122 13.66 -2.56 11.13
C THR A 122 12.64 -1.45 11.33
N GLU A 123 12.39 -0.65 10.30
CA GLU A 123 11.36 0.39 10.28
C GLU A 123 9.97 -0.22 10.51
N LEU A 124 9.62 -1.25 9.73
CA LEU A 124 8.34 -1.94 9.89
C LEU A 124 8.17 -2.54 11.30
N LYS A 125 9.24 -3.12 11.87
CA LYS A 125 9.24 -3.64 13.25
C LYS A 125 8.99 -2.53 14.28
N ARG A 126 9.57 -1.34 14.10
CA ARG A 126 9.38 -0.17 14.96
C ARG A 126 7.94 0.35 14.90
N LEU A 127 7.42 0.60 13.70
CA LEU A 127 6.05 1.07 13.50
C LEU A 127 5.01 0.07 13.99
N THR A 128 5.16 -1.21 13.64
CA THR A 128 4.23 -2.25 14.11
C THR A 128 4.32 -2.51 15.61
N HIS A 129 5.44 -2.15 16.27
CA HIS A 129 5.51 -2.16 17.73
C HIS A 129 4.57 -1.12 18.35
N VAL A 130 4.45 0.09 17.77
CA VAL A 130 3.45 1.09 18.17
C VAL A 130 2.04 0.50 18.08
N VAL A 131 1.68 -0.04 16.91
CA VAL A 131 0.38 -0.69 16.65
C VAL A 131 0.08 -1.80 17.67
N ARG A 132 1.09 -2.62 18.00
CA ARG A 132 1.00 -3.70 18.98
C ARG A 132 0.68 -3.17 20.39
N ARG A 133 1.35 -2.10 20.85
CA ARG A 133 1.12 -1.53 22.19
C ARG A 133 -0.35 -1.17 22.37
N HIS A 134 -0.94 -0.51 21.37
CA HIS A 134 -2.35 -0.12 21.34
C HIS A 134 -3.32 -1.28 21.04
N GLY A 135 -2.82 -2.48 20.74
CA GLY A 135 -3.67 -3.62 20.40
C GLY A 135 -4.47 -3.41 19.12
N ARG A 136 -3.91 -2.68 18.16
CA ARG A 136 -4.51 -2.35 16.85
C ARG A 136 -4.07 -3.36 15.79
N VAL A 137 -4.52 -3.16 14.54
CA VAL A 137 -4.29 -4.09 13.42
C VAL A 137 -3.24 -3.55 12.46
N TRP A 138 -2.31 -4.40 12.04
CA TRP A 138 -1.53 -4.15 10.83
C TRP A 138 -2.19 -4.88 9.66
N GLN A 139 -2.69 -4.12 8.68
CA GLN A 139 -3.18 -4.67 7.42
C GLN A 139 -2.07 -4.60 6.37
N ALA A 140 -1.71 -5.74 5.82
CA ALA A 140 -0.60 -5.87 4.90
C ALA A 140 -1.05 -6.44 3.56
N THR A 141 -0.64 -5.79 2.48
CA THR A 141 -0.61 -6.41 1.15
C THR A 141 0.82 -6.82 0.86
N PRO A 142 1.19 -8.11 0.99
CA PRO A 142 2.57 -8.55 0.84
C PRO A 142 3.01 -8.53 -0.64
N PRO A 143 4.30 -8.26 -0.92
CA PRO A 143 4.84 -8.41 -2.27
C PRO A 143 4.80 -9.86 -2.75
N THR A 144 4.63 -10.05 -4.05
CA THR A 144 4.61 -11.36 -4.71
C THR A 144 6.02 -11.94 -4.93
N GLU A 145 7.03 -11.08 -5.02
CA GLU A 145 8.40 -11.44 -5.45
C GLU A 145 9.28 -12.05 -4.34
N SER A 146 8.90 -11.95 -3.06
CA SER A 146 9.81 -12.37 -1.95
C SER A 146 9.12 -13.10 -0.79
N PRO A 147 8.79 -14.40 -0.96
CA PRO A 147 8.09 -15.20 0.06
C PRO A 147 8.80 -15.24 1.42
N LEU A 148 10.13 -15.32 1.44
CA LEU A 148 10.90 -15.37 2.68
C LEU A 148 10.84 -14.05 3.47
N LYS A 149 10.93 -12.89 2.77
CA LYS A 149 10.80 -11.57 3.41
C LYS A 149 9.39 -11.39 3.97
N VAL A 150 8.36 -11.80 3.22
CA VAL A 150 6.96 -11.79 3.66
C VAL A 150 6.77 -12.65 4.90
N PHE A 151 7.26 -13.89 4.87
CA PHE A 151 7.19 -14.79 6.03
C PHE A 151 7.89 -14.19 7.26
N ARG A 152 9.10 -13.64 7.08
CA ARG A 152 9.84 -12.97 8.15
C ARG A 152 9.08 -11.76 8.71
N ALA A 153 8.44 -10.97 7.86
CA ALA A 153 7.63 -9.84 8.28
C ALA A 153 6.40 -10.31 9.09
N PHE A 154 5.73 -11.38 8.67
CA PHE A 154 4.57 -11.92 9.40
C PHE A 154 4.94 -12.55 10.74
N LEU A 155 6.18 -13.00 10.95
CA LEU A 155 6.65 -13.42 12.27
C LEU A 155 6.63 -12.29 13.32
N LEU A 156 6.50 -11.02 12.92
CA LEU A 156 6.22 -9.90 13.83
C LEU A 156 4.90 -10.09 14.60
N THR A 157 4.00 -10.99 14.17
CA THR A 157 2.82 -11.36 14.96
C THR A 157 3.18 -11.99 16.31
N SER A 158 4.40 -12.54 16.47
CA SER A 158 4.79 -13.36 17.61
C SER A 158 4.61 -12.65 18.96
N GLY A 159 3.66 -13.11 19.76
CA GLY A 159 3.53 -12.70 21.15
C GLY A 159 4.62 -13.28 22.05
N ARG A 160 5.26 -14.39 21.65
CA ARG A 160 6.35 -15.00 22.43
C ARG A 160 7.63 -14.15 22.38
N LEU A 161 7.98 -13.62 21.20
CA LEU A 161 9.18 -12.80 21.02
C LEU A 161 8.99 -11.34 21.46
N HIS A 162 7.74 -10.85 21.48
CA HIS A 162 7.44 -9.43 21.71
C HIS A 162 6.52 -9.16 22.91
N GLY A 163 6.25 -10.16 23.76
CA GLY A 163 5.38 -10.09 24.94
C GLY A 163 3.88 -10.04 24.64
N LYS A 164 3.48 -9.33 23.58
CA LYS A 164 2.09 -9.18 23.13
C LYS A 164 1.98 -9.48 21.62
N PRO A 165 1.00 -10.28 21.17
CA PRO A 165 0.83 -10.52 19.75
C PRO A 165 0.43 -9.25 19.01
N LEU A 166 1.00 -9.05 17.83
CA LEU A 166 0.51 -8.07 16.87
C LEU A 166 -0.60 -8.73 16.03
N LYS A 167 -1.78 -8.08 15.97
CA LYS A 167 -2.84 -8.50 15.05
C LYS A 167 -2.41 -8.13 13.64
N ILE A 168 -2.23 -9.14 12.80
CA ILE A 168 -1.92 -8.98 11.40
C ILE A 168 -3.09 -9.50 10.59
N THR A 169 -3.53 -8.71 9.63
CA THR A 169 -4.36 -9.21 8.55
C THR A 169 -3.65 -9.01 7.22
N ALA A 170 -3.59 -10.06 6.41
CA ALA A 170 -2.90 -10.02 5.14
C ALA A 170 -3.90 -10.24 4.01
N VAL A 171 -3.98 -9.28 3.11
CA VAL A 171 -4.75 -9.38 1.87
C VAL A 171 -3.82 -9.96 0.82
N ALA A 172 -4.14 -11.14 0.30
CA ALA A 172 -3.40 -11.73 -0.80
C ALA A 172 -4.34 -11.96 -1.97
N ALA A 173 -3.99 -11.43 -3.15
CA ALA A 173 -4.61 -11.82 -4.40
C ALA A 173 -4.18 -13.27 -4.69
N LEU A 174 -5.04 -14.21 -4.32
CA LEU A 174 -4.79 -15.64 -4.50
C LEU A 174 -5.64 -16.13 -5.67
N ASP A 175 -5.00 -16.43 -6.81
CA ASP A 175 -5.68 -17.16 -7.89
C ASP A 175 -5.78 -18.64 -7.52
N VAL A 176 -6.84 -18.94 -6.78
CA VAL A 176 -7.18 -20.29 -6.33
C VAL A 176 -7.57 -21.20 -7.51
N ARG A 177 -7.99 -20.64 -8.66
CA ARG A 177 -8.33 -21.44 -9.84
C ARG A 177 -7.06 -21.94 -10.52
N ALA A 178 -6.07 -21.07 -10.72
CA ALA A 178 -4.79 -21.44 -11.30
C ALA A 178 -3.98 -22.36 -10.38
N ASN A 179 -4.06 -22.17 -9.05
CA ASN A 179 -3.27 -22.97 -8.10
C ASN A 179 -4.05 -23.35 -6.84
N ARG A 180 -4.65 -24.54 -6.86
CA ARG A 180 -5.40 -25.09 -5.73
C ARG A 180 -4.56 -25.35 -4.47
N ASN A 181 -3.24 -25.53 -4.61
CA ASN A 181 -2.35 -25.77 -3.48
C ASN A 181 -2.15 -24.52 -2.61
N ILE A 182 -2.44 -23.32 -3.13
CA ILE A 182 -2.38 -22.07 -2.38
C ILE A 182 -3.26 -22.12 -1.12
N ILE A 183 -4.44 -22.73 -1.18
CA ILE A 183 -5.33 -22.84 -0.01
C ILE A 183 -4.65 -23.64 1.10
N LYS A 184 -4.01 -24.77 0.75
CA LYS A 184 -3.32 -25.62 1.74
C LYS A 184 -2.15 -24.86 2.38
N SER A 185 -1.36 -24.15 1.58
CA SER A 185 -0.25 -23.31 2.06
C SER A 185 -0.74 -22.17 2.95
N ALA A 186 -1.85 -21.51 2.59
CA ALA A 186 -2.48 -20.47 3.39
C ALA A 186 -2.94 -20.98 4.77
N HIS A 187 -3.56 -22.15 4.83
CA HIS A 187 -3.94 -22.79 6.09
C HIS A 187 -2.72 -23.18 6.92
N LEU A 188 -1.69 -23.77 6.30
CA LEU A 188 -0.46 -24.15 6.99
C LEU A 188 0.24 -22.91 7.59
N LEU A 189 0.38 -21.84 6.82
CA LEU A 189 0.97 -20.58 7.26
C LEU A 189 0.19 -20.00 8.46
N THR A 190 -1.15 -19.94 8.34
CA THR A 190 -2.01 -19.42 9.41
C THR A 190 -1.90 -20.28 10.68
N ARG A 191 -1.86 -21.61 10.56
CA ARG A 191 -1.66 -22.52 11.70
C ARG A 191 -0.29 -22.34 12.35
N LEU A 192 0.76 -22.16 11.55
CA LEU A 192 2.12 -21.96 12.04
C LEU A 192 2.24 -20.65 12.83
N LEU A 193 1.77 -19.54 12.24
CA LEU A 193 1.85 -18.21 12.83
C LEU A 193 0.95 -18.06 14.08
N ASN A 194 -0.16 -18.79 14.15
CA ASN A 194 -1.03 -18.82 15.32
C ASN A 194 -0.73 -19.98 16.30
N SER A 195 0.33 -20.75 16.06
CA SER A 195 0.71 -21.87 16.92
C SER A 195 1.08 -21.41 18.34
N ARG A 196 1.09 -22.34 19.30
CA ARG A 196 1.53 -22.07 20.69
C ARG A 196 2.98 -21.57 20.76
N LEU A 197 3.83 -21.93 19.80
CA LEU A 197 5.22 -21.50 19.74
C LEU A 197 5.35 -20.04 19.35
N VAL A 198 4.58 -19.59 18.36
CA VAL A 198 4.60 -18.19 17.90
C VAL A 198 3.72 -17.30 18.79
N LYS A 199 2.59 -17.84 19.27
CA LYS A 199 1.54 -17.12 20.01
C LYS A 199 1.07 -15.88 19.23
N GLY A 200 0.84 -16.04 17.92
CA GLY A 200 0.44 -14.97 17.01
C GLY A 200 -1.07 -14.72 16.96
N LYS A 201 -1.43 -13.67 16.22
CA LYS A 201 -2.80 -13.30 15.81
C LYS A 201 -2.76 -12.88 14.34
N PHE A 202 -2.68 -13.86 13.45
CA PHE A 202 -2.55 -13.69 12.01
C PHE A 202 -3.80 -14.20 11.29
N TYR A 203 -4.32 -13.39 10.35
CA TYR A 203 -5.54 -13.70 9.61
C TYR A 203 -5.37 -13.36 8.13
N LEU A 204 -5.62 -14.33 7.25
CA LEU A 204 -5.70 -14.06 5.81
C LEU A 204 -7.08 -13.51 5.46
N GLN A 205 -7.10 -12.44 4.69
CA GLN A 205 -8.31 -11.83 4.14
C GLN A 205 -8.55 -12.34 2.72
N SER A 206 -9.77 -12.82 2.48
CA SER A 206 -10.32 -12.97 1.14
C SER A 206 -11.15 -11.74 0.80
N LEU A 207 -11.22 -11.39 -0.48
CA LEU A 207 -12.16 -10.39 -0.94
C LEU A 207 -13.59 -10.88 -0.69
N ALA A 208 -14.43 -9.98 -0.15
CA ALA A 208 -15.79 -10.31 0.26
C ALA A 208 -16.72 -10.62 -0.94
N ALA A 209 -16.39 -10.09 -2.12
CA ALA A 209 -17.16 -10.26 -3.33
C ALA A 209 -16.25 -10.50 -4.53
N ARG A 210 -16.79 -11.18 -5.55
CA ARG A 210 -16.21 -11.17 -6.89
C ARG A 210 -16.30 -9.75 -7.44
N PHE A 211 -15.19 -9.22 -7.91
CA PHE A 211 -15.18 -7.99 -8.68
C PHE A 211 -14.82 -8.32 -10.13
N LYS A 212 -15.43 -7.61 -11.07
CA LYS A 212 -15.16 -7.72 -12.50
C LYS A 212 -14.49 -6.41 -12.91
N VAL A 213 -13.31 -6.52 -13.53
CA VAL A 213 -12.59 -5.36 -14.04
C VAL A 213 -13.05 -5.11 -15.47
N TYR A 214 -13.43 -3.87 -15.75
CA TYR A 214 -13.63 -3.35 -17.09
C TYR A 214 -12.50 -2.36 -17.36
N SER A 215 -11.91 -2.44 -18.55
CA SER A 215 -10.78 -1.60 -18.96
C SER A 215 -10.98 -1.19 -20.40
N ASP A 216 -10.64 0.05 -20.73
CA ASP A 216 -10.50 0.51 -22.10
C ASP A 216 -9.04 0.30 -22.53
N GLY A 217 -8.82 -0.76 -23.30
CA GLY A 217 -7.47 -1.21 -23.64
C GLY A 217 -6.59 -1.42 -22.38
N PRO A 218 -5.36 -0.89 -22.38
CA PRO A 218 -4.42 -1.06 -21.27
C PRO A 218 -4.65 -0.08 -20.10
N VAL A 219 -5.69 0.76 -20.13
CA VAL A 219 -5.98 1.75 -19.07
C VAL A 219 -6.58 1.05 -17.84
N SER A 220 -5.73 0.31 -17.11
CA SER A 220 -6.07 -0.40 -15.87
C SER A 220 -4.85 -0.49 -14.96
N PRO A 221 -5.02 -0.47 -13.62
CA PRO A 221 -3.91 -0.72 -12.69
C PRO A 221 -3.22 -2.06 -12.93
N LEU A 222 -3.92 -3.05 -13.49
CA LEU A 222 -3.36 -4.38 -13.78
C LEU A 222 -2.35 -4.35 -14.93
N ALA A 223 -2.42 -3.35 -15.82
CA ALA A 223 -1.49 -3.21 -16.94
C ALA A 223 -0.07 -2.86 -16.45
N GLU A 224 0.06 -2.25 -15.26
CA GLU A 224 1.34 -1.94 -14.62
C GLU A 224 2.16 -3.19 -14.26
N GLU A 225 1.54 -4.39 -14.22
CA GLU A 225 2.25 -5.66 -14.02
C GLU A 225 3.14 -6.03 -15.21
N ILE A 226 2.72 -5.68 -16.42
CA ILE A 226 3.40 -6.02 -17.67
C ILE A 226 4.39 -4.90 -18.03
N PRO A 227 5.71 -5.17 -18.15
CA PRO A 227 6.72 -4.13 -18.35
C PRO A 227 6.44 -3.19 -19.53
N GLU A 228 6.01 -3.73 -20.66
CA GLU A 228 5.74 -3.00 -21.90
C GLU A 228 4.52 -2.10 -21.71
N LEU A 229 3.44 -2.62 -21.11
CA LEU A 229 2.26 -1.82 -20.80
C LEU A 229 2.55 -0.75 -19.76
N ARG A 230 3.47 -1.00 -18.82
CA ARG A 230 3.92 0.00 -17.84
C ARG A 230 4.57 1.22 -18.49
N GLU A 231 5.31 1.04 -19.59
CA GLU A 231 5.88 2.17 -20.35
C GLU A 231 4.76 3.12 -20.80
N LEU A 232 3.63 2.56 -21.24
CA LEU A 232 2.45 3.32 -21.63
C LEU A 232 1.71 3.95 -20.43
N MET A 233 1.58 3.22 -19.32
CA MET A 233 0.91 3.71 -18.10
C MET A 233 1.69 4.80 -17.37
N LYS A 234 3.00 4.89 -17.60
CA LYS A 234 3.87 5.96 -17.10
C LYS A 234 3.52 7.33 -17.69
N ILE A 235 2.99 7.33 -18.91
CA ILE A 235 2.56 8.54 -19.62
C ILE A 235 1.12 8.83 -19.20
N ASP A 236 0.89 10.04 -18.69
CA ASP A 236 -0.44 10.45 -18.21
C ASP A 236 -1.49 10.27 -19.32
N LEU A 237 -2.72 9.91 -18.96
CA LEU A 237 -3.77 9.62 -19.95
C LEU A 237 -4.06 10.83 -20.84
N GLU A 238 -3.88 12.03 -20.31
CA GLU A 238 -4.09 13.32 -20.96
C GLU A 238 -2.92 13.75 -21.88
N ASP A 239 -1.78 13.05 -21.82
CA ASP A 239 -0.61 13.35 -22.66
C ASP A 239 -0.70 12.57 -23.99
N ASP A 240 -1.62 13.00 -24.85
CA ASP A 240 -1.85 12.42 -26.17
C ASP A 240 -0.57 12.40 -27.02
N ALA A 241 0.24 13.46 -26.94
CA ALA A 241 1.46 13.59 -27.72
C ALA A 241 2.54 12.60 -27.26
N GLY A 242 2.77 12.47 -25.96
CA GLY A 242 3.70 11.49 -25.40
C GLY A 242 3.28 10.06 -25.71
N ARG A 243 1.98 9.76 -25.60
CA ARG A 243 1.44 8.43 -25.94
C ARG A 243 1.59 8.12 -27.43
N ALA A 244 1.27 9.07 -28.31
CA ALA A 244 1.47 8.92 -29.75
C ALA A 244 2.94 8.71 -30.12
N ALA A 245 3.85 9.40 -29.43
CA ALA A 245 5.30 9.22 -29.63
C ALA A 245 5.75 7.80 -29.22
N LEU A 246 5.25 7.26 -28.10
CA LEU A 246 5.55 5.89 -27.69
C LEU A 246 5.02 4.86 -28.68
N TYR A 247 3.79 5.05 -29.20
CA TYR A 247 3.23 4.15 -30.21
C TYR A 247 3.98 4.20 -31.55
N ALA A 248 4.62 5.32 -31.87
CA ALA A 248 5.42 5.48 -33.07
C ALA A 248 6.86 4.97 -32.92
N ASP A 249 7.29 4.58 -31.71
CA ASP A 249 8.63 4.05 -31.44
C ASP A 249 8.74 2.58 -31.90
N PRO A 250 9.57 2.28 -32.93
CA PRO A 250 9.76 0.91 -33.40
C PRO A 250 10.33 -0.04 -32.33
N ASP A 251 11.12 0.49 -31.39
CA ASP A 251 11.70 -0.33 -30.32
C ASP A 251 10.61 -0.72 -29.30
N PHE A 252 9.69 0.19 -28.99
CA PHE A 252 8.51 -0.13 -28.17
C PHE A 252 7.62 -1.16 -28.86
N GLU A 253 7.34 -0.99 -30.16
CA GLU A 253 6.56 -1.95 -30.94
C GLU A 253 7.19 -3.34 -30.92
N ALA A 254 8.51 -3.43 -31.08
CA ALA A 254 9.24 -4.69 -31.01
C ALA A 254 9.14 -5.36 -29.64
N ARG A 255 9.29 -4.60 -28.54
CA ARG A 255 9.10 -5.11 -27.17
C ARG A 255 7.67 -5.58 -26.93
N PHE A 256 6.68 -4.79 -27.35
CA PHE A 256 5.26 -5.09 -27.15
C PHE A 256 4.78 -6.36 -27.86
N LYS A 257 5.39 -6.72 -28.99
CA LYS A 257 5.04 -7.93 -29.76
C LYS A 257 5.72 -9.22 -29.29
N ALA A 258 6.80 -9.11 -28.50
CA ALA A 258 7.61 -10.24 -28.05
C ALA A 258 6.90 -11.07 -26.97
#